data_AF-A0A9N8EFD7-F1
#
_entry.id   AF-A0A9N8EFD7-F1
#
_cell.length_a   1.000
_cell.length_b   1.000
_cell.length_c   1.000
_cell.angle_alpha   90.00
_cell.angle_beta   90.00
_cell.angle_gamma   90.00
#
_symmetry.space_group_name_H-M   'P 1'
#
loop_
_entity.id
_entity.type
_entity.pdbx_description
1 polymer ?
#
loop_
_entity_poly.entity_id
_entity_poly.type
_entity_poly.pdbx_seq_one_letter_code
_entity_poly.pdbx_strand_id
1 'polypeptide(L)'
;MSLAERLGDAARLNNRGAALYAKGEWKESLLLFRQSLEGMIAQLREVAPGNAVADDYSALYLLKKNFDVLPCTGTAESPNKDAESPMVFLNPIVFSSVPTQDQETSLTVICGMIVFNMSIASHAKAMQGDTACLAQALQLYESSVNFIYRTPHAETVFASVLSAALNNKIQIYHSSCRFDELDRDSQRLSKAVYVAYAHEVRDPNSLLSQQDFEGILLNLLLLKRPTKAQAA
;
A
#
# COMPACT_ATOMS: atom_id res chain seq x y z
N MET A 1 -27.60 -1.51 9.93
CA MET A 1 -26.32 -2.21 9.72
C MET A 1 -25.33 -1.71 10.76
N SER A 2 -24.89 -2.61 11.64
CA SER A 2 -23.91 -2.39 12.70
C SER A 2 -22.50 -2.12 12.13
N LEU A 3 -21.60 -1.55 12.94
CA LEU A 3 -20.20 -1.36 12.55
C LEU A 3 -19.53 -2.67 12.12
N ALA A 4 -19.73 -3.75 12.91
CA ALA A 4 -19.13 -5.05 12.64
C ALA A 4 -19.54 -5.60 11.26
N GLU A 5 -20.83 -5.48 10.90
CA GLU A 5 -21.31 -5.85 9.57
C GLU A 5 -20.63 -5.02 8.48
N ARG A 6 -20.49 -3.70 8.67
CA ARG A 6 -19.88 -2.80 7.68
C ARG A 6 -18.38 -3.09 7.50
N LEU A 7 -17.66 -3.36 8.58
CA LEU A 7 -16.27 -3.80 8.54
C LEU A 7 -16.11 -5.15 7.84
N GLY A 8 -17.01 -6.09 8.12
CA GLY A 8 -17.05 -7.39 7.44
C GLY A 8 -17.30 -7.26 5.93
N ASP A 9 -18.18 -6.36 5.53
CA ASP A 9 -18.48 -6.08 4.12
C ASP A 9 -17.28 -5.46 3.39
N ALA A 10 -16.59 -4.50 4.01
CA ALA A 10 -15.33 -3.95 3.48
C ALA A 10 -14.27 -5.04 3.35
N ALA A 11 -14.06 -5.85 4.40
CA ALA A 11 -13.10 -6.96 4.36
C ALA A 11 -13.42 -7.95 3.24
N ARG A 12 -14.70 -8.29 3.05
CA ARG A 12 -15.15 -9.18 1.96
C ARG A 12 -14.87 -8.59 0.58
N LEU A 13 -15.16 -7.30 0.36
CA LEU A 13 -14.88 -6.62 -0.90
C LEU A 13 -13.38 -6.58 -1.18
N ASN A 14 -12.56 -6.22 -0.19
CA ASN A 14 -11.11 -6.24 -0.29
C ASN A 14 -10.59 -7.64 -0.66
N ASN A 15 -10.99 -8.67 0.08
CA ASN A 15 -10.49 -10.03 -0.14
C ASN A 15 -10.90 -10.57 -1.52
N ARG A 16 -12.11 -10.21 -1.99
CA ARG A 16 -12.52 -10.52 -3.36
C ARG A 16 -11.67 -9.77 -4.39
N GLY A 17 -11.33 -8.50 -4.13
CA GLY A 17 -10.38 -7.74 -4.93
C GLY A 17 -9.02 -8.45 -5.02
N ALA A 18 -8.45 -8.85 -3.89
CA ALA A 18 -7.20 -9.61 -3.82
C ALA A 18 -7.24 -10.90 -4.66
N ALA A 19 -8.37 -11.64 -4.61
CA ALA A 19 -8.55 -12.83 -5.42
C ALA A 19 -8.61 -12.55 -6.93
N LEU A 20 -9.20 -11.41 -7.35
CA LEU A 20 -9.19 -10.97 -8.76
C LEU A 20 -7.80 -10.51 -9.19
N TYR A 21 -7.09 -9.78 -8.33
CA TYR A 21 -5.71 -9.38 -8.58
C TYR A 21 -4.81 -10.59 -8.87
N ALA A 22 -4.92 -11.65 -8.06
CA ALA A 22 -4.16 -12.89 -8.25
C ALA A 22 -4.43 -13.59 -9.59
N LYS A 23 -5.57 -13.30 -10.24
CA LYS A 23 -5.93 -13.81 -11.58
C LYS A 23 -5.48 -12.90 -12.73
N GLY A 24 -4.89 -11.74 -12.44
CA GLY A 24 -4.57 -10.73 -13.46
C GLY A 24 -5.72 -9.76 -13.78
N GLU A 25 -6.87 -9.89 -13.11
CA GLU A 25 -8.07 -9.05 -13.34
C GLU A 25 -7.96 -7.72 -12.55
N TRP A 26 -6.95 -6.91 -12.89
CA TRP A 26 -6.56 -5.75 -12.08
C TRP A 26 -7.59 -4.62 -12.09
N LYS A 27 -8.32 -4.46 -13.19
CA LYS A 27 -9.35 -3.42 -13.30
C LYS A 27 -10.51 -3.72 -12.35
N GLU A 28 -10.98 -4.96 -12.37
CA GLU A 28 -12.04 -5.47 -11.51
C GLU A 28 -11.59 -5.49 -10.04
N SER A 29 -10.34 -5.87 -9.79
CA SER A 29 -9.71 -5.79 -8.47
C SER A 29 -9.72 -4.36 -7.91
N LEU A 30 -9.26 -3.37 -8.71
CA LEU A 30 -9.25 -1.96 -8.32
C LEU A 30 -10.66 -1.44 -8.02
N LEU A 31 -11.66 -1.87 -8.79
CA LEU A 31 -13.05 -1.51 -8.56
C LEU A 31 -13.53 -2.01 -7.18
N LEU A 32 -13.21 -3.26 -6.83
CA LEU A 32 -13.60 -3.83 -5.53
C LEU A 32 -12.86 -3.18 -4.36
N PHE A 33 -11.56 -2.91 -4.49
CA PHE A 33 -10.82 -2.16 -3.48
C PHE A 33 -11.39 -0.75 -3.30
N ARG A 34 -11.78 -0.07 -4.39
CA ARG A 34 -12.42 1.24 -4.33
C ARG A 34 -13.75 1.17 -3.58
N GLN A 35 -14.63 0.24 -3.93
CA GLN A 35 -15.91 0.07 -3.24
C GLN A 35 -15.72 -0.21 -1.74
N SER A 36 -14.73 -1.04 -1.40
CA SER A 36 -14.34 -1.29 -0.01
C SER A 36 -13.93 0.01 0.70
N LEU A 37 -13.06 0.81 0.08
CA LEU A 37 -12.59 2.07 0.64
C LEU A 37 -13.72 3.10 0.81
N GLU A 38 -14.62 3.22 -0.16
CA GLU A 38 -15.75 4.14 -0.11
C GLU A 38 -16.70 3.83 1.05
N GLY A 39 -16.99 2.54 1.27
CA GLY A 39 -17.76 2.09 2.43
C GLY A 39 -17.12 2.52 3.74
N MET A 40 -15.80 2.35 3.86
CA MET A 40 -15.02 2.71 5.04
C MET A 40 -14.92 4.22 5.28
N ILE A 41 -14.74 5.02 4.23
CA ILE A 41 -14.75 6.49 4.33
C ILE A 41 -16.10 6.99 4.84
N ALA A 42 -17.21 6.41 4.35
CA ALA A 42 -18.53 6.77 4.82
C ALA A 42 -18.66 6.51 6.34
N GLN A 43 -18.06 5.43 6.84
CA GLN A 43 -18.03 5.13 8.28
C GLN A 43 -17.24 6.14 9.08
N LEU A 44 -16.02 6.45 8.64
CA LEU A 44 -15.15 7.40 9.31
C LEU A 44 -15.82 8.76 9.48
N ARG A 45 -16.60 9.19 8.49
CA ARG A 45 -17.37 10.45 8.55
C ARG A 45 -18.51 10.43 9.57
N GLU A 46 -19.15 9.28 9.75
CA GLU A 46 -20.22 9.12 10.75
C GLU A 46 -19.66 9.13 12.18
N VAL A 47 -18.47 8.56 12.39
CA VAL A 47 -17.84 8.41 13.72
C VAL A 47 -17.13 9.69 14.18
N ALA A 48 -16.57 10.48 13.26
CA ALA A 48 -15.87 11.73 13.58
C ALA A 48 -16.48 12.96 12.88
N PRO A 49 -17.74 13.34 13.19
CA PRO A 49 -18.39 14.49 12.56
C PRO A 49 -17.85 15.81 13.16
N GLY A 50 -16.78 16.36 12.57
CA GLY A 50 -16.27 17.68 12.99
C GLY A 50 -14.80 17.96 12.67
N ASN A 51 -14.55 18.45 11.45
CA ASN A 51 -13.47 19.35 11.02
C ASN A 51 -11.97 18.99 11.20
N ALA A 52 -11.51 18.22 12.18
CA ALA A 52 -10.08 17.82 12.22
C ALA A 52 -9.77 16.72 11.20
N VAL A 53 -10.75 15.85 10.98
CA VAL A 53 -10.63 14.62 10.21
C VAL A 53 -10.96 14.85 8.72
N ALA A 54 -11.67 15.93 8.40
CA ALA A 54 -12.04 16.30 7.03
C ALA A 54 -10.84 16.76 6.19
N ASP A 55 -9.92 17.52 6.80
CA ASP A 55 -8.65 17.92 6.16
C ASP A 55 -7.69 16.73 6.02
N ASP A 56 -7.73 15.79 6.96
CA ASP A 56 -6.89 14.58 6.94
C ASP A 56 -7.34 13.53 5.91
N TYR A 57 -8.64 13.47 5.59
CA TYR A 57 -9.17 12.64 4.51
C TYR A 57 -9.29 13.39 3.17
N SER A 58 -8.77 14.61 3.07
CA SER A 58 -8.62 15.29 1.78
C SER A 58 -7.78 14.44 0.81
N ALA A 59 -6.81 13.67 1.29
CA ALA A 59 -6.07 12.68 0.52
C ALA A 59 -6.99 11.58 -0.06
N LEU A 60 -8.00 11.10 0.70
CA LEU A 60 -8.99 10.13 0.19
C LEU A 60 -9.92 10.77 -0.83
N TYR A 61 -10.25 12.05 -0.64
CA TYR A 61 -11.07 12.79 -1.60
C TYR A 61 -10.30 13.06 -2.91
N LEU A 62 -9.03 13.41 -2.81
CA LEU A 62 -8.11 13.53 -3.95
C LEU A 62 -7.90 12.19 -4.63
N LEU A 63 -7.75 11.10 -3.87
CA LEU A 63 -7.71 9.75 -4.41
C LEU A 63 -8.98 9.46 -5.19
N LYS A 64 -10.16 9.67 -4.60
CA LYS A 64 -11.45 9.47 -5.28
C LYS A 64 -11.53 10.27 -6.59
N LYS A 65 -11.17 11.55 -6.56
CA LYS A 65 -11.19 12.42 -7.75
C LYS A 65 -10.19 11.97 -8.82
N ASN A 66 -8.97 11.59 -8.42
CA ASN A 66 -7.92 11.17 -9.34
C ASN A 66 -8.19 9.79 -9.95
N PHE A 67 -8.94 8.95 -9.24
CA PHE A 67 -9.33 7.62 -9.67
C PHE A 67 -10.36 7.60 -10.81
N ASP A 68 -11.15 8.66 -10.95
CA ASP A 68 -12.09 8.81 -12.06
C ASP A 68 -11.43 9.44 -13.30
N VAL A 69 -10.26 10.07 -13.14
CA VAL A 69 -9.59 10.87 -14.17
C VAL A 69 -8.45 10.12 -14.87
N LEU A 70 -7.92 9.05 -14.28
CA LEU A 70 -6.87 8.23 -14.88
C LEU A 70 -7.44 6.87 -15.30
N PRO A 71 -8.16 6.77 -16.43
CA PRO A 71 -8.42 5.47 -17.01
C PRO A 71 -7.06 4.97 -17.50
N CYS A 72 -6.43 4.09 -16.72
CA CYS A 72 -5.32 3.29 -17.22
C CYS A 72 -5.90 2.44 -18.38
N THR A 73 -5.81 2.90 -19.62
CA THR A 73 -6.41 2.22 -20.81
C THR A 73 -5.39 1.43 -21.61
N GLY A 74 -4.13 1.38 -21.17
CA GLY A 74 -3.07 0.69 -21.90
C GLY A 74 -3.36 -0.80 -22.07
N THR A 75 -3.44 -1.27 -23.32
CA THR A 75 -3.26 -2.67 -23.69
C THR A 75 -1.76 -2.92 -23.76
N ALA A 76 -1.19 -3.37 -22.67
CA ALA A 76 0.25 -3.43 -22.51
C ALA A 76 0.82 -4.78 -22.99
N GLU A 77 1.93 -4.71 -23.73
CA GLU A 77 2.71 -5.89 -24.14
C GLU A 77 3.56 -6.40 -22.98
N SER A 78 3.83 -7.72 -22.96
CA SER A 78 4.56 -8.38 -21.88
C SER A 78 5.97 -7.77 -21.72
N PRO A 79 6.35 -7.30 -20.51
CA PRO A 79 7.71 -6.84 -20.26
C PRO A 79 8.73 -7.98 -20.44
N ASN A 80 9.95 -7.58 -20.82
CA ASN A 80 11.08 -8.46 -21.10
C ASN A 80 11.49 -9.23 -19.83
N LYS A 81 11.55 -10.57 -19.88
CA LYS A 81 11.69 -11.46 -18.71
C LYS A 81 13.10 -11.49 -18.09
N ASP A 82 14.08 -10.90 -18.75
CA ASP A 82 15.50 -11.09 -18.40
C ASP A 82 16.09 -10.00 -17.50
N ALA A 83 15.34 -8.97 -17.14
CA ALA A 83 15.77 -8.02 -16.11
C ALA A 83 15.51 -8.64 -14.73
N GLU A 84 16.55 -8.81 -13.92
CA GLU A 84 16.40 -9.10 -12.48
C GLU A 84 15.44 -8.07 -11.88
N SER A 85 14.19 -8.47 -11.71
CA SER A 85 13.15 -7.54 -11.28
C SER A 85 13.50 -7.10 -9.86
N PRO A 86 13.51 -5.78 -9.57
CA PRO A 86 13.58 -5.32 -8.19
C PRO A 86 12.53 -6.07 -7.36
N MET A 87 12.87 -6.47 -6.13
CA MET A 87 11.96 -7.18 -5.24
C MET A 87 10.85 -6.24 -4.74
N VAL A 88 9.92 -5.92 -5.62
CA VAL A 88 8.69 -5.18 -5.32
C VAL A 88 7.72 -6.17 -4.69
N PHE A 89 7.17 -5.81 -3.54
CA PHE A 89 6.15 -6.62 -2.90
C PHE A 89 4.79 -6.40 -3.60
N LEU A 90 4.25 -7.45 -4.22
CA LEU A 90 3.07 -7.34 -5.08
C LEU A 90 1.90 -8.20 -4.60
N ASN A 91 1.95 -8.74 -3.38
CA ASN A 91 0.89 -9.59 -2.85
C ASN A 91 -0.16 -8.74 -2.09
N PRO A 92 -1.44 -8.76 -2.48
CA PRO A 92 -2.47 -8.06 -1.74
C PRO A 92 -2.68 -8.63 -0.34
N ILE A 93 -2.95 -7.74 0.60
CA ILE A 93 -3.28 -8.13 1.97
C ILE A 93 -4.73 -8.60 2.02
N VAL A 94 -4.93 -9.80 2.60
CA VAL A 94 -6.23 -10.41 2.83
C VAL A 94 -6.56 -10.28 4.33
N PHE A 95 -7.75 -9.79 4.64
CA PHE A 95 -8.23 -9.72 6.02
C PHE A 95 -8.71 -11.10 6.46
N SER A 96 -7.99 -11.76 7.37
CA SER A 96 -8.44 -12.99 8.04
C SER A 96 -9.43 -12.70 9.17
N SER A 97 -9.28 -11.55 9.83
CA SER A 97 -10.16 -11.03 10.85
C SER A 97 -10.24 -9.51 10.79
N VAL A 98 -11.35 -8.95 11.26
CA VAL A 98 -11.48 -7.51 11.45
C VAL A 98 -10.77 -7.12 12.76
N PRO A 99 -9.84 -6.15 12.75
CA PRO A 99 -9.25 -5.61 13.98
C PRO A 99 -10.34 -5.16 14.97
N THR A 100 -10.22 -5.57 16.23
CA THR A 100 -11.18 -5.24 17.31
C THR A 100 -10.66 -4.13 18.23
N GLN A 101 -9.78 -3.25 17.74
CA GLN A 101 -9.30 -2.10 18.51
C GLN A 101 -10.42 -1.04 18.63
N ASP A 102 -10.08 0.16 19.13
CA ASP A 102 -11.02 1.27 19.06
C ASP A 102 -11.50 1.50 17.62
N GLN A 103 -12.74 1.96 17.50
CA GLN A 103 -13.46 2.02 16.23
C GLN A 103 -12.74 2.91 15.21
N GLU A 104 -12.20 4.05 15.63
CA GLU A 104 -11.54 5.01 14.73
C GLU A 104 -10.20 4.47 14.22
N THR A 105 -9.37 3.91 15.11
CA THR A 105 -8.11 3.26 14.76
C THR A 105 -8.35 2.11 13.78
N SER A 106 -9.31 1.23 14.08
CA SER A 106 -9.62 0.08 13.23
C SER A 106 -10.05 0.52 11.83
N LEU A 107 -10.88 1.56 11.74
CA LEU A 107 -11.32 2.10 10.45
C LEU A 107 -10.16 2.71 9.65
N THR A 108 -9.31 3.52 10.29
CA THR A 108 -8.18 4.21 9.65
C THR A 108 -7.14 3.22 9.10
N VAL A 109 -6.84 2.19 9.88
CA VAL A 109 -5.95 1.09 9.51
C VAL A 109 -6.48 0.34 8.29
N ILE A 110 -7.75 -0.07 8.33
CA ILE A 110 -8.37 -0.82 7.23
C ILE A 110 -8.35 0.02 5.95
N CYS A 111 -8.61 1.33 6.05
CA CYS A 111 -8.42 2.27 4.93
C CYS A 111 -6.98 2.24 4.40
N GLY A 112 -5.98 2.32 5.28
CA GLY A 112 -4.56 2.24 4.90
C GLY A 112 -4.20 0.95 4.16
N MET A 113 -4.72 -0.19 4.61
CA MET A 113 -4.51 -1.51 3.99
C MET A 113 -5.23 -1.65 2.65
N ILE A 114 -6.46 -1.14 2.52
CA ILE A 114 -7.18 -1.12 1.24
C ILE A 114 -6.44 -0.23 0.23
N VAL A 115 -6.00 0.96 0.65
CA VAL A 115 -5.23 1.88 -0.20
C VAL A 115 -3.89 1.25 -0.62
N PHE A 116 -3.25 0.48 0.26
CA PHE A 116 -2.08 -0.33 -0.10
C PHE A 116 -2.42 -1.35 -1.20
N ASN A 117 -3.53 -2.08 -1.07
CA ASN A 117 -3.95 -3.03 -2.10
C ASN A 117 -4.29 -2.35 -3.45
N MET A 118 -4.80 -1.12 -3.42
CA MET A 118 -4.95 -0.31 -4.62
C MET A 118 -3.58 0.08 -5.22
N SER A 119 -2.61 0.45 -4.38
CA SER A 119 -1.28 0.85 -4.82
C SER A 119 -0.52 -0.26 -5.54
N ILE A 120 -0.59 -1.51 -5.05
CA ILE A 120 0.02 -2.66 -5.73
C ILE A 120 -0.67 -2.98 -7.05
N ALA A 121 -2.00 -2.81 -7.15
CA ALA A 121 -2.73 -3.03 -8.40
C ALA A 121 -2.37 -1.98 -9.46
N SER A 122 -2.25 -0.70 -9.06
CA SER A 122 -1.72 0.35 -9.93
C SER A 122 -0.25 0.10 -10.31
N HIS A 123 0.58 -0.39 -9.38
CA HIS A 123 2.00 -0.67 -9.63
C HIS A 123 2.18 -1.84 -10.60
N ALA A 124 1.47 -2.96 -10.40
CA ALA A 124 1.47 -4.10 -11.31
C ALA A 124 1.08 -3.69 -12.73
N LYS A 125 0.12 -2.76 -12.85
CA LYS A 125 -0.25 -2.18 -14.14
C LYS A 125 0.82 -1.32 -14.76
N ALA A 126 1.49 -0.50 -13.96
CA ALA A 126 2.63 0.28 -14.42
C ALA A 126 3.79 -0.60 -14.91
N MET A 127 4.01 -1.76 -14.27
CA MET A 127 5.03 -2.73 -14.68
C MET A 127 4.75 -3.36 -16.06
N GLN A 128 3.53 -3.25 -16.59
CA GLN A 128 3.27 -3.62 -17.99
C GLN A 128 3.60 -2.49 -18.98
N GLY A 129 3.92 -1.28 -18.52
CA GLY A 129 4.28 -0.14 -19.37
C GLY A 129 3.35 1.06 -19.29
N ASP A 130 2.31 1.01 -18.45
CA ASP A 130 1.42 2.16 -18.22
C ASP A 130 2.03 3.12 -17.18
N THR A 131 2.90 4.02 -17.64
CA THR A 131 3.64 4.96 -16.80
C THR A 131 2.74 5.89 -15.97
N ALA A 132 1.51 6.18 -16.43
CA ALA A 132 0.56 6.98 -15.67
C ALA A 132 0.12 6.27 -14.38
N CYS A 133 0.00 4.93 -14.42
CA CYS A 133 -0.33 4.16 -13.22
C CYS A 133 0.85 4.13 -12.22
N LEU A 134 2.10 4.42 -12.63
CA LEU A 134 3.25 4.47 -11.70
C LEU A 134 3.15 5.68 -10.76
N ALA A 135 2.83 6.85 -11.30
CA ALA A 135 2.60 8.06 -10.52
C ALA A 135 1.41 7.87 -9.57
N GLN A 136 0.35 7.20 -10.03
CA GLN A 136 -0.80 6.84 -9.22
C GLN A 136 -0.43 5.87 -8.09
N ALA A 137 0.33 4.82 -8.39
CA ALA A 137 0.79 3.86 -7.40
C ALA A 137 1.58 4.56 -6.29
N LEU A 138 2.49 5.47 -6.66
CA LEU A 138 3.28 6.24 -5.71
C LEU A 138 2.41 7.11 -4.78
N GLN A 139 1.40 7.81 -5.33
CA GLN A 139 0.45 8.58 -4.53
C GLN A 139 -0.37 7.70 -3.57
N LEU A 140 -0.74 6.51 -4.01
CA LEU A 140 -1.47 5.54 -3.19
C LEU A 140 -0.58 4.98 -2.06
N TYR A 141 0.67 4.61 -2.35
CA TYR A 141 1.60 4.19 -1.30
C TYR A 141 1.82 5.30 -0.26
N GLU A 142 2.01 6.54 -0.70
CA GLU A 142 2.12 7.70 0.20
C GLU A 142 0.88 7.83 1.10
N SER A 143 -0.31 7.71 0.51
CA SER A 143 -1.57 7.78 1.26
C SER A 143 -1.71 6.64 2.26
N SER A 144 -1.38 5.41 1.88
CA SER A 144 -1.38 4.24 2.77
C SER A 144 -0.44 4.43 3.96
N VAL A 145 0.80 4.86 3.68
CA VAL A 145 1.81 5.17 4.70
C VAL A 145 1.29 6.25 5.66
N ASN A 146 0.66 7.30 5.14
CA ASN A 146 0.11 8.37 5.97
C ASN A 146 -1.07 7.91 6.83
N PHE A 147 -1.92 7.00 6.37
CA PHE A 147 -2.94 6.38 7.23
C PHE A 147 -2.31 5.66 8.41
N ILE A 148 -1.32 4.81 8.15
CA ILE A 148 -0.70 3.99 9.19
C ILE A 148 0.06 4.86 10.20
N TYR A 149 0.83 5.86 9.77
CA TYR A 149 1.61 6.70 10.69
C TYR A 149 0.76 7.60 11.59
N ARG A 150 -0.44 7.98 11.14
CA ARG A 150 -1.33 8.86 11.91
C ARG A 150 -2.12 8.12 12.98
N THR A 151 -2.23 6.79 12.86
CA THR A 151 -2.92 5.97 13.83
C THR A 151 -2.01 5.69 15.03
N PRO A 152 -2.42 6.05 16.26
CA PRO A 152 -1.66 5.71 17.46
C PRO A 152 -1.34 4.21 17.54
N HIS A 153 -0.10 3.86 17.86
CA HIS A 153 0.38 2.48 17.99
C HIS A 153 0.34 1.61 16.72
N ALA A 154 -0.19 2.11 15.59
CA ALA A 154 -0.27 1.34 14.35
C ALA A 154 1.10 0.99 13.76
N GLU A 155 2.15 1.76 14.07
CA GLU A 155 3.53 1.44 13.68
C GLU A 155 3.96 0.05 14.17
N THR A 156 3.39 -0.46 15.27
CA THR A 156 3.74 -1.79 15.81
C THR A 156 2.89 -2.90 15.25
N VAL A 157 1.59 -2.64 15.02
CA VAL A 157 0.62 -3.65 14.58
C VAL A 157 0.64 -3.83 13.06
N PHE A 158 1.01 -2.78 12.32
CA PHE A 158 1.02 -2.76 10.85
C PHE A 158 2.41 -2.49 10.30
N ALA A 159 3.44 -2.85 11.07
CA ALA A 159 4.83 -2.66 10.71
C ALA A 159 5.16 -3.39 9.39
N SER A 160 4.58 -4.58 9.17
CA SER A 160 4.65 -5.31 7.90
C SER A 160 4.11 -4.53 6.71
N VAL A 161 2.88 -4.01 6.80
CA VAL A 161 2.24 -3.26 5.72
C VAL A 161 3.03 -2.00 5.41
N LEU A 162 3.47 -1.32 6.47
CA LEU A 162 4.30 -0.14 6.36
C LEU A 162 5.64 -0.44 5.67
N SER A 163 6.27 -1.56 6.03
CA SER A 163 7.52 -2.02 5.42
C SER A 163 7.34 -2.31 3.93
N ALA A 164 6.29 -3.03 3.55
CA ALA A 164 5.99 -3.33 2.16
C ALA A 164 5.70 -2.05 1.34
N ALA A 165 4.91 -1.13 1.89
CA ALA A 165 4.58 0.13 1.23
C ALA A 165 5.82 1.00 1.02
N LEU A 166 6.65 1.18 2.05
CA LEU A 166 7.89 1.96 1.97
C LEU A 166 8.91 1.31 1.02
N ASN A 167 9.06 -0.02 1.06
CA ASN A 167 9.90 -0.77 0.12
C ASN A 167 9.52 -0.47 -1.33
N ASN A 168 8.22 -0.55 -1.65
CA ASN A 168 7.76 -0.28 -3.01
C ASN A 168 7.97 1.18 -3.42
N LYS A 169 7.79 2.14 -2.50
CA LYS A 169 8.08 3.55 -2.77
C LYS A 169 9.55 3.79 -3.09
N ILE A 170 10.48 3.27 -2.29
CA ILE A 170 11.91 3.49 -2.52
C ILE A 170 12.37 2.86 -3.83
N GLN A 171 11.76 1.75 -4.27
CA GLN A 171 12.00 1.17 -5.60
C GLN A 171 11.56 2.11 -6.73
N ILE A 172 10.39 2.74 -6.60
CA ILE A 172 9.90 3.75 -7.55
C ILE A 172 10.83 4.98 -7.55
N TYR A 173 11.26 5.45 -6.38
CA TYR A 173 12.20 6.57 -6.27
C TYR A 173 13.54 6.25 -6.91
N HIS A 174 14.08 5.05 -6.66
CA HIS A 174 15.34 4.61 -7.24
C HIS A 174 15.28 4.60 -8.77
N SER A 175 14.27 3.94 -9.34
CA SER A 175 14.06 3.87 -10.80
C SER A 175 13.76 5.23 -11.44
N SER A 176 13.24 6.19 -10.66
CA SER A 176 12.97 7.56 -11.11
C SER A 176 14.09 8.56 -10.76
N CYS A 177 15.24 8.10 -10.27
CA CYS A 177 16.37 8.94 -9.84
C CYS A 177 16.03 9.99 -8.75
N ARG A 178 15.02 9.73 -7.92
CA ARG A 178 14.56 10.62 -6.82
C ARG A 178 15.25 10.26 -5.50
N PHE A 179 16.55 10.49 -5.44
CA PHE A 179 17.39 9.96 -4.35
C PHE A 179 17.16 10.64 -2.99
N ASP A 180 16.73 11.90 -2.95
CA ASP A 180 16.48 12.59 -1.68
C ASP A 180 15.24 11.99 -0.96
N GLU A 181 14.20 11.65 -1.72
CA GLU A 181 13.03 10.93 -1.19
C GLU A 181 13.36 9.48 -0.83
N LEU A 182 14.19 8.82 -1.63
CA LEU A 182 14.71 7.48 -1.32
C LEU A 182 15.44 7.47 0.02
N ASP A 183 16.37 8.40 0.26
CA ASP A 183 17.17 8.46 1.48
C ASP A 183 16.27 8.67 2.71
N ARG A 184 15.29 9.56 2.60
CA ARG A 184 14.29 9.83 3.67
C ARG A 184 13.44 8.61 3.99
N ASP A 185 12.87 7.97 2.97
CA ASP A 185 11.96 6.84 3.18
C ASP A 185 12.71 5.54 3.51
N SER A 186 13.99 5.42 3.16
CA SER A 186 14.85 4.30 3.59
C SER A 186 15.08 4.30 5.10
N GLN A 187 15.23 5.46 5.72
CA GLN A 187 15.32 5.57 7.18
C GLN A 187 14.02 5.12 7.86
N ARG A 188 12.87 5.53 7.31
CA ARG A 188 11.55 5.10 7.78
C ARG A 188 11.35 3.61 7.58
N LEU A 189 11.78 3.06 6.45
CA LEU A 189 11.72 1.63 6.15
C LEU A 189 12.57 0.84 7.15
N SER A 190 13.79 1.28 7.44
CA SER A 190 14.67 0.63 8.41
C SER A 190 14.00 0.51 9.79
N LYS A 191 13.35 1.57 10.27
CA LYS A 191 12.58 1.54 11.52
C LYS A 191 11.41 0.57 11.43
N ALA A 192 10.62 0.62 10.35
CA ALA A 192 9.45 -0.25 10.17
C ALA A 192 9.84 -1.73 10.11
N VAL A 193 10.89 -2.08 9.36
CA VAL A 193 11.42 -3.44 9.24
C VAL A 193 11.92 -3.95 10.59
N TYR A 194 12.62 -3.12 11.36
CA TYR A 194 13.08 -3.51 12.69
C TYR A 194 11.90 -3.86 13.61
N VAL A 195 10.85 -3.02 13.63
CA VAL A 195 9.64 -3.28 14.44
C VAL A 195 8.92 -4.52 13.96
N ALA A 196 8.71 -4.66 12.65
CA ALA A 196 8.06 -5.82 12.05
C ALA A 196 8.83 -7.12 12.32
N TYR A 197 10.16 -7.08 12.24
CA TYR A 197 11.02 -8.23 12.55
C TYR A 197 10.93 -8.63 14.03
N ALA A 198 10.93 -7.64 14.93
CA ALA A 198 10.87 -7.89 16.38
C ALA A 198 9.53 -8.50 16.82
N HIS A 199 8.43 -8.17 16.15
CA HIS A 199 7.07 -8.52 16.58
C HIS A 199 6.37 -9.55 15.70
N GLU A 200 6.60 -9.56 14.39
CA GLU A 200 5.77 -10.29 13.43
C GLU A 200 6.48 -11.50 12.80
N VAL A 201 7.80 -11.52 12.62
CA VAL A 201 8.49 -12.62 11.90
C VAL A 201 8.28 -14.01 12.51
N ARG A 202 7.95 -14.09 13.80
CA ARG A 202 7.65 -15.35 14.49
C ARG A 202 6.15 -15.61 14.64
N ASP A 203 5.30 -14.66 14.26
CA ASP A 203 3.85 -14.81 14.30
C ASP A 203 3.40 -15.59 13.06
N PRO A 204 2.76 -16.77 13.20
CA PRO A 204 2.19 -17.49 12.06
C PRO A 204 1.13 -16.68 11.30
N ASN A 205 0.60 -15.61 11.88
CA ASN A 205 -0.35 -14.69 11.25
C ASN A 205 0.31 -13.43 10.67
N SER A 206 1.65 -13.38 10.59
CA SER A 206 2.38 -12.30 9.94
C SER A 206 1.87 -12.06 8.53
N LEU A 207 1.69 -10.79 8.17
CA LEU A 207 1.26 -10.40 6.82
C LEU A 207 2.36 -10.60 5.78
N LEU A 208 3.62 -10.53 6.20
CA LEU A 208 4.78 -10.80 5.38
C LEU A 208 5.38 -12.15 5.74
N SER A 209 5.68 -12.95 4.71
CA SER A 209 6.47 -14.17 4.92
C SER A 209 7.91 -13.81 5.26
N GLN A 210 8.66 -14.78 5.81
CA GLN A 210 10.10 -14.59 6.03
C GLN A 210 10.83 -14.19 4.75
N GLN A 211 10.46 -14.78 3.60
CA GLN A 211 11.05 -14.46 2.31
C GLN A 211 10.77 -13.02 1.88
N ASP A 212 9.56 -12.51 2.14
CA ASP A 212 9.22 -11.11 1.85
C ASP A 212 10.08 -10.16 2.68
N PHE A 213 10.30 -10.47 3.97
CA PHE A 213 11.18 -9.70 4.84
C PHE A 213 12.62 -9.69 4.37
N GLU A 214 13.15 -10.85 3.98
CA GLU A 214 14.52 -10.96 3.44
C GLU A 214 14.67 -10.12 2.17
N GLY A 215 13.68 -10.13 1.28
CA GLY A 215 13.66 -9.31 0.08
C GLY A 215 13.62 -7.80 0.36
N ILE A 216 12.78 -7.38 1.30
CA ILE A 216 12.71 -5.99 1.75
C ILE A 216 14.04 -5.54 2.38
N LEU A 217 14.64 -6.39 3.23
CA LEU A 217 15.93 -6.09 3.85
C LEU A 217 17.04 -5.99 2.80
N LEU A 218 17.06 -6.89 1.83
CA LEU A 218 18.03 -6.86 0.73
C LEU A 218 17.91 -5.56 -0.07
N ASN A 219 16.69 -5.15 -0.42
CA ASN A 219 16.46 -3.87 -1.11
C ASN A 219 16.97 -2.69 -0.28
N LEU A 220 16.70 -2.66 1.02
CA LEU A 220 17.18 -1.59 1.90
C LEU A 220 18.72 -1.51 1.92
N LEU A 221 19.41 -2.65 1.79
CA LEU A 221 20.87 -2.71 1.76
C LEU A 221 21.48 -2.37 0.40
N LEU A 222 20.77 -2.69 -0.70
CA LEU A 222 21.29 -2.57 -2.06
C LEU A 222 20.88 -1.28 -2.77
N LEU A 223 19.70 -0.71 -2.45
CA LEU A 223 19.22 0.53 -3.04
C LEU A 223 19.96 1.72 -2.42
N LYS A 224 21.12 2.04 -2.99
CA LYS A 224 21.94 3.18 -2.58
C LYS A 224 21.99 4.20 -3.71
N ARG A 225 22.16 5.47 -3.33
CA ARG A 225 22.49 6.53 -4.29
C ARG A 225 23.72 6.10 -5.10
N PRO A 226 23.66 6.14 -6.45
CA PRO A 226 24.83 5.88 -7.28
C PRO A 226 25.96 6.82 -6.86
N THR A 227 27.15 6.26 -6.64
CA THR A 227 28.34 7.10 -6.44
C THR A 227 28.65 7.84 -7.73
N LYS A 228 29.30 9.02 -7.66
CA LYS A 228 29.64 9.83 -8.85
C LYS A 228 30.36 9.03 -9.96
N ALA A 229 31.07 7.95 -9.59
CA ALA A 229 31.76 7.05 -10.52
C ALA A 229 30.83 6.10 -11.29
N GLN A 230 29.59 5.87 -10.83
CA GLN A 230 28.60 5.01 -11.47
C GLN A 230 27.63 5.77 -12.39
N ALA A 231 27.70 7.11 -12.41
CA ALA A 231 26.84 7.98 -13.20
C ALA A 231 27.53 8.54 -14.46
N ALA A 232 28.79 8.14 -14.72
CA ALA A 232 29.61 8.52 -15.87
C ALA A 232 29.81 7.31 -16.78
#